data_AF-A0A914KM02-F1
#
_entry.id   AF-A0A914KM02-F1
#
_cell.length_a   1.000
_cell.length_b   1.000
_cell.length_c   1.000
_cell.angle_alpha   90.00
_cell.angle_beta   90.00
_cell.angle_gamma   90.00
#
_symmetry.space_group_name_H-M   'P 1'
#
loop_
_entity.id
_entity.type
_entity.pdbx_description
1 polymer ?
#
loop_
_entity_poly.entity_id
_entity_poly.type
_entity_poly.pdbx_seq_one_letter_code
_entity_poly.pdbx_strand_id
1 'polypeptide(L)'
;MRISLFSHAQHTKELIAHHCSVKKVDEVYYTNLLGDRFLQMERLMISISKEDCSIMAQQHLCPSMKETMQKIDNNSWATQQVINMEFPGRFQSLFTGEQKATAINCLVQRISLFFKPQTLEILSPTHNMGHCKFTEGSCKMYDNTTIICETECPAHQCRKCKHQYTEQMDGLYKIEPTRIIWLSKSKEQALTFEKENAPDELSCDGNPITLSEQGFGILTKEYKRMFLSRGKRTVEEDQLASELTASELTMNQLIERIFIEKCKKYKQGTNPTLLARQLLQKENIAAKWIGPRTMQLYTCAEINMNMIRTRRTTNCYKYIPVEVLFYNRTLNYFLDPVLRILSSTAPPADCGRFRYMYMEYSRNTWYKIDTKTAIMDLTTVQFTHFTTT
;
A
#
# COMPACT_ATOMS: atom_id res chain seq x y z
N MET A 1 -24.55 0.67 25.94
CA MET A 1 -25.38 1.39 24.97
C MET A 1 -24.99 0.89 23.61
N ARG A 2 -25.96 0.44 22.82
CA ARG A 2 -25.73 0.02 21.44
C ARG A 2 -25.81 1.24 20.53
N ILE A 3 -24.88 1.34 19.60
CA ILE A 3 -24.90 2.33 18.50
C ILE A 3 -24.80 1.60 17.17
N SER A 4 -25.43 2.15 16.14
CA SER A 4 -25.19 1.79 14.75
C SER A 4 -24.12 2.70 14.17
N LEU A 5 -22.97 2.13 13.79
CA LEU A 5 -21.83 2.85 13.25
C LEU A 5 -21.94 3.01 11.73
N PHE A 6 -21.70 4.24 11.27
CA PHE A 6 -21.62 4.61 9.86
C PHE A 6 -20.23 5.13 9.55
N SER A 7 -19.60 4.59 8.52
CA SER A 7 -18.26 5.00 8.06
C SER A 7 -18.33 5.62 6.68
N HIS A 8 -17.25 6.30 6.29
CA HIS A 8 -17.14 6.88 4.97
C HIS A 8 -17.26 5.80 3.88
N ALA A 9 -18.12 6.01 2.90
CA ALA A 9 -18.36 5.10 1.80
C ALA A 9 -17.17 5.11 0.84
N GLN A 10 -16.11 4.36 1.18
CA GLN A 10 -14.87 4.29 0.37
C GLN A 10 -14.98 3.37 -0.84
N HIS A 11 -15.98 2.49 -0.89
CA HIS A 11 -16.07 1.45 -1.91
C HIS A 11 -17.08 1.78 -3.01
N THR A 12 -16.63 1.65 -4.25
CA THR A 12 -17.50 1.52 -5.42
C THR A 12 -18.35 0.26 -5.26
N LYS A 13 -19.65 0.37 -5.47
CA LYS A 13 -20.56 -0.77 -5.46
C LYS A 13 -20.65 -1.36 -6.86
N GLU A 14 -20.53 -2.68 -6.97
CA GLU A 14 -20.81 -3.37 -8.22
C GLU A 14 -22.32 -3.40 -8.47
N LEU A 15 -22.72 -3.12 -9.70
CA LEU A 15 -24.10 -3.17 -10.19
C LEU A 15 -24.17 -4.14 -11.35
N ILE A 16 -25.24 -4.93 -11.37
CA ILE A 16 -25.57 -5.77 -12.52
C ILE A 16 -26.33 -4.91 -13.53
N ALA A 17 -25.90 -4.99 -14.79
CA ALA A 17 -26.52 -4.28 -15.89
C ALA A 17 -26.64 -5.17 -17.13
N HIS A 18 -27.46 -4.76 -18.08
CA HIS A 18 -27.64 -5.41 -19.37
C HIS A 18 -27.28 -4.45 -20.48
N HIS A 19 -26.42 -4.89 -21.39
CA HIS A 19 -26.06 -4.20 -22.62
C HIS A 19 -26.84 -4.80 -23.78
N CYS A 20 -27.62 -3.98 -24.47
CA CYS A 20 -28.44 -4.35 -25.60
C CYS A 20 -27.91 -3.71 -26.88
N SER A 21 -27.85 -4.48 -27.96
CA SER A 21 -27.52 -4.00 -29.29
C SER A 21 -28.39 -4.68 -30.36
N VAL A 22 -28.72 -3.93 -31.41
CA VAL A 22 -29.48 -4.42 -32.57
C VAL A 22 -28.71 -4.01 -33.80
N LYS A 23 -28.25 -5.00 -34.55
CA LYS A 23 -27.48 -4.80 -35.76
C LYS A 23 -28.32 -5.17 -36.97
N LYS A 24 -28.52 -4.23 -37.87
CA LYS A 24 -29.11 -4.46 -39.19
C LYS A 24 -27.99 -4.57 -40.22
N VAL A 25 -28.07 -5.59 -41.05
CA VAL A 25 -27.19 -5.79 -42.20
C VAL A 25 -28.08 -5.79 -43.43
N ASP A 26 -27.82 -4.85 -44.33
CA ASP A 26 -28.47 -4.79 -45.63
C ASP A 26 -27.43 -5.20 -46.69
N GLU A 27 -27.74 -6.22 -47.48
CA GLU A 27 -26.90 -6.74 -48.55
C GLU A 27 -27.59 -6.51 -49.89
N VAL A 28 -26.92 -5.78 -50.78
CA VAL A 28 -27.31 -5.59 -52.16
C VAL A 28 -26.42 -6.45 -53.03
N TYR A 29 -27.00 -7.34 -53.82
CA TYR A 29 -26.24 -8.30 -54.61
C TYR A 29 -26.83 -8.52 -56.00
N TYR A 30 -25.95 -8.79 -56.97
CA TYR A 30 -26.34 -9.09 -58.35
C TYR A 30 -25.23 -9.83 -59.10
N THR A 31 -25.54 -10.34 -60.29
CA THR A 31 -24.58 -10.97 -61.20
C THR A 31 -24.50 -10.14 -62.49
N ASN A 32 -23.32 -9.71 -62.91
CA ASN A 32 -23.21 -8.98 -64.18
C ASN A 32 -23.40 -9.90 -65.40
N LEU A 33 -23.44 -9.30 -66.59
CA LEU A 33 -23.53 -10.00 -67.88
C LEU A 33 -22.37 -11.00 -68.14
N LEU A 34 -21.22 -10.78 -67.53
CA LEU A 34 -20.04 -11.66 -67.63
C LEU A 34 -20.11 -12.84 -66.64
N GLY A 35 -21.04 -12.80 -65.68
CA GLY A 35 -21.21 -13.77 -64.62
C GLY A 35 -20.44 -13.48 -63.34
N ASP A 36 -19.87 -12.30 -63.19
CA ASP A 36 -19.23 -11.86 -61.96
C ASP A 36 -20.28 -11.48 -60.94
N ARG A 37 -20.04 -11.86 -59.69
CA ARG A 37 -20.94 -11.62 -58.56
C ARG A 37 -20.52 -10.35 -57.82
N PHE A 38 -21.47 -9.46 -57.58
CA PHE A 38 -21.26 -8.24 -56.83
C PHE A 38 -22.07 -8.30 -55.54
N LEU A 39 -21.44 -7.86 -54.46
CA LEU A 39 -22.04 -7.76 -53.14
C LEU A 39 -21.62 -6.43 -52.51
N GLN A 40 -22.60 -5.61 -52.17
CA GLN A 40 -22.43 -4.44 -51.34
C GLN A 40 -23.16 -4.68 -50.02
N MET A 41 -22.44 -4.51 -48.91
CA MET A 41 -22.96 -4.75 -47.57
C MET A 41 -22.91 -3.46 -46.77
N GLU A 42 -24.04 -3.08 -46.21
CA GLU A 42 -24.18 -1.98 -45.28
C GLU A 42 -24.53 -2.52 -43.89
N ARG A 43 -23.86 -2.00 -42.86
CA ARG A 43 -24.05 -2.42 -41.47
C ARG A 43 -24.47 -1.22 -40.63
N LEU A 44 -25.64 -1.30 -40.02
CA LEU A 44 -26.22 -0.24 -39.21
C LEU A 44 -26.48 -0.73 -37.80
N MET A 45 -26.07 0.04 -36.80
CA MET A 45 -26.48 -0.16 -35.40
C MET A 45 -27.78 0.62 -35.16
N ILE A 46 -28.86 -0.10 -34.94
CA ILE A 46 -30.18 0.48 -34.66
C ILE A 46 -30.21 0.94 -33.20
N SER A 47 -30.65 2.18 -32.98
CA SER A 47 -30.88 2.72 -31.65
C SER A 47 -32.03 1.99 -30.96
N ILE A 48 -31.81 1.56 -29.71
CA ILE A 48 -32.79 0.79 -28.92
C ILE A 48 -33.34 1.65 -27.78
N SER A 49 -34.65 1.61 -27.57
CA SER A 49 -35.29 2.26 -26.42
C SER A 49 -34.98 1.52 -25.10
N LYS A 50 -35.27 2.16 -23.96
CA LYS A 50 -35.13 1.51 -22.65
C LYS A 50 -36.08 0.32 -22.53
N GLU A 51 -37.30 0.47 -23.02
CA GLU A 51 -38.37 -0.50 -22.98
C GLU A 51 -38.02 -1.73 -23.82
N ASP A 52 -37.53 -1.51 -25.04
CA ASP A 52 -37.07 -2.58 -25.94
C ASP A 52 -35.91 -3.37 -25.34
N CYS A 53 -34.92 -2.69 -24.75
CA CYS A 53 -33.81 -3.34 -24.08
C CYS A 53 -34.27 -4.12 -22.82
N SER A 54 -35.27 -3.61 -22.10
CA SER A 54 -35.88 -4.33 -20.97
C SER A 54 -36.56 -5.62 -21.42
N ILE A 55 -37.27 -5.59 -22.56
CA ILE A 55 -37.87 -6.80 -23.15
C ILE A 55 -36.77 -7.79 -23.55
N MET A 56 -35.70 -7.32 -24.19
CA MET A 56 -34.55 -8.17 -24.54
C MET A 56 -33.91 -8.81 -23.32
N ALA A 57 -33.71 -8.06 -22.24
CA ALA A 57 -33.05 -8.54 -21.02
C ALA A 57 -33.92 -9.51 -20.19
N GLN A 58 -35.23 -9.28 -20.11
CA GLN A 58 -36.13 -10.07 -19.25
C GLN A 58 -36.78 -11.23 -19.98
N GLN A 59 -37.23 -11.00 -21.22
CA GLN A 59 -38.00 -11.97 -22.00
C GLN A 59 -37.15 -12.67 -23.06
N HIS A 60 -35.91 -12.22 -23.28
CA HIS A 60 -35.04 -12.72 -24.35
C HIS A 60 -35.76 -12.68 -25.71
N LEU A 61 -36.48 -11.59 -25.99
CA LEU A 61 -37.23 -11.39 -27.23
C LEU A 61 -36.63 -10.21 -27.99
N CYS A 62 -36.36 -10.41 -29.29
CA CYS A 62 -35.87 -9.36 -30.18
C CYS A 62 -37.02 -8.44 -30.61
N PRO A 63 -37.05 -7.15 -30.22
CA PRO A 63 -38.20 -6.27 -30.44
C PRO A 63 -38.52 -6.04 -31.92
N SER A 64 -37.47 -5.95 -32.75
CA SER A 64 -37.60 -5.69 -34.18
C SER A 64 -38.18 -6.87 -34.96
N MET A 65 -37.92 -8.11 -34.53
CA MET A 65 -38.35 -9.32 -35.25
C MET A 65 -39.47 -10.09 -34.55
N LYS A 66 -39.72 -9.81 -33.26
CA LYS A 66 -40.61 -10.57 -32.39
C LYS A 66 -40.22 -12.06 -32.29
N GLU A 67 -38.93 -12.35 -32.44
CA GLU A 67 -38.35 -13.69 -32.32
C GLU A 67 -37.62 -13.87 -31.00
N THR A 68 -37.63 -15.10 -30.48
CA THR A 68 -36.91 -15.46 -29.25
C THR A 68 -35.41 -15.53 -29.52
N MET A 69 -34.64 -14.90 -28.65
CA MET A 69 -33.18 -14.91 -28.66
C MET A 69 -32.68 -16.22 -28.07
N GLN A 70 -31.67 -16.81 -28.72
CA GLN A 70 -31.03 -18.02 -28.25
C GLN A 70 -29.87 -17.66 -27.33
N LYS A 71 -29.67 -18.48 -26.30
CA LYS A 71 -28.55 -18.33 -25.38
C LYS A 71 -27.25 -18.69 -26.12
N ILE A 72 -26.29 -17.77 -26.19
CA ILE A 72 -24.95 -18.03 -26.73
C ILE A 72 -24.07 -18.53 -25.60
N ASP A 73 -23.94 -17.74 -24.53
CA ASP A 73 -23.12 -18.05 -23.36
C ASP A 73 -23.93 -17.90 -22.06
N ASN A 74 -23.30 -18.11 -20.91
CA ASN A 74 -23.94 -17.95 -19.60
C ASN A 74 -24.54 -16.56 -19.35
N ASN A 75 -24.02 -15.53 -20.02
CA ASN A 75 -24.39 -14.13 -19.81
C ASN A 75 -24.87 -13.44 -21.09
N SER A 76 -25.09 -14.16 -22.20
CA SER A 76 -25.41 -13.54 -23.49
C SER A 76 -26.47 -14.31 -24.27
N TRP A 77 -27.34 -13.56 -24.93
CA TRP A 77 -28.38 -14.08 -25.81
C TRP A 77 -28.38 -13.30 -27.11
N ALA A 78 -28.60 -13.97 -28.23
CA ALA A 78 -28.74 -13.31 -29.52
C ALA A 78 -29.70 -14.03 -30.47
N THR A 79 -30.16 -13.31 -31.49
CA THR A 79 -30.70 -13.94 -32.70
C THR A 79 -29.56 -14.21 -33.69
N GLN A 80 -29.72 -15.25 -34.50
CA GLN A 80 -28.75 -15.62 -35.54
C GLN A 80 -29.47 -15.72 -36.87
N GLN A 81 -29.89 -14.58 -37.40
CA GLN A 81 -30.39 -14.48 -38.76
C GLN A 81 -29.20 -14.42 -39.73
N VAL A 82 -29.19 -15.34 -40.67
CA VAL A 82 -28.20 -15.42 -41.75
C VAL A 82 -28.88 -15.05 -43.06
N ILE A 83 -28.24 -14.22 -43.87
CA ILE A 83 -28.70 -13.92 -45.23
C ILE A 83 -28.24 -15.05 -46.14
N ASN A 84 -29.18 -15.84 -46.64
CA ASN A 84 -28.92 -16.80 -47.71
C ASN A 84 -29.10 -16.09 -49.05
N MET A 85 -27.99 -15.71 -49.68
CA MET A 85 -27.99 -15.08 -51.00
C MET A 85 -28.05 -16.12 -52.12
N GLU A 86 -29.07 -16.02 -52.97
CA GLU A 86 -29.16 -16.79 -54.21
C GLU A 86 -28.84 -15.89 -55.40
N PHE A 87 -27.58 -15.92 -55.84
CA PHE A 87 -27.14 -15.10 -56.97
C PHE A 87 -27.88 -15.53 -58.25
N PRO A 88 -28.61 -14.62 -58.93
CA PRO A 88 -29.27 -14.95 -60.17
C PRO A 88 -28.25 -15.35 -61.25
N GLY A 89 -28.63 -16.26 -62.13
CA GLY A 89 -27.79 -16.63 -63.28
C GLY A 89 -27.55 -15.44 -64.22
N ARG A 90 -26.51 -15.52 -65.07
CA ARG A 90 -26.07 -14.42 -65.97
C ARG A 90 -27.22 -13.76 -66.74
N PHE A 91 -28.09 -14.59 -67.33
CA PHE A 91 -29.24 -14.12 -68.10
C PHE A 91 -30.44 -13.71 -67.24
N GLN A 92 -30.64 -14.37 -66.09
CA GLN A 92 -31.70 -13.99 -65.14
C GLN A 92 -31.42 -12.61 -64.54
N SER A 93 -30.15 -12.30 -64.24
CA SER A 93 -29.76 -11.02 -63.65
C SER A 93 -30.05 -9.81 -64.54
N LEU A 94 -30.20 -10.02 -65.86
CA LEU A 94 -30.62 -8.98 -66.80
C LEU A 94 -32.06 -8.50 -66.54
N PHE A 95 -32.90 -9.39 -66.03
CA PHE A 95 -34.33 -9.14 -65.78
C PHE A 95 -34.62 -8.91 -64.31
N THR A 96 -33.88 -9.56 -63.40
CA THR A 96 -34.09 -9.41 -61.95
C THR A 96 -33.39 -8.18 -61.37
N GLY A 97 -32.33 -7.68 -62.01
CA GLY A 97 -31.55 -6.54 -61.53
C GLY A 97 -30.94 -6.78 -60.15
N GLU A 98 -30.68 -5.69 -59.42
CA GLU A 98 -30.14 -5.72 -58.05
C GLU A 98 -31.14 -6.34 -57.08
N GLN A 99 -30.69 -7.35 -56.34
CA GLN A 99 -31.44 -7.97 -55.24
C GLN A 99 -31.03 -7.33 -53.92
N LYS A 100 -31.97 -7.27 -52.98
CA LYS A 100 -31.74 -6.76 -51.63
C LYS A 100 -32.18 -7.79 -50.61
N ALA A 101 -31.32 -8.07 -49.64
CA ALA A 101 -31.63 -8.88 -48.49
C ALA A 101 -31.23 -8.17 -47.21
N THR A 102 -32.00 -8.40 -46.15
CA THR A 102 -31.80 -7.75 -44.85
C THR A 102 -31.81 -8.81 -43.77
N ALA A 103 -30.83 -8.74 -42.86
CA ALA A 103 -30.83 -9.50 -41.61
C ALA A 103 -30.74 -8.56 -40.41
N ILE A 104 -31.48 -8.88 -39.36
CA ILE A 104 -31.49 -8.13 -38.10
C ILE A 104 -31.09 -9.08 -36.98
N ASN A 105 -30.00 -8.75 -36.28
CA ASN A 105 -29.51 -9.51 -35.16
C ASN A 105 -29.57 -8.69 -33.88
N CYS A 106 -30.34 -9.19 -32.92
CA CYS A 106 -30.42 -8.67 -31.56
C CYS A 106 -29.36 -9.37 -30.69
N LEU A 107 -28.72 -8.65 -29.78
CA LEU A 107 -27.80 -9.18 -28.77
C LEU A 107 -28.09 -8.50 -27.42
N VAL A 108 -28.21 -9.31 -26.38
CA VAL A 108 -28.20 -8.83 -24.99
C VAL A 108 -27.09 -9.54 -24.22
N GLN A 109 -26.34 -8.78 -23.43
CA GLN A 109 -25.25 -9.29 -22.60
C GLN A 109 -25.36 -8.72 -21.19
N ARG A 110 -25.23 -9.59 -20.18
CA ARG A 110 -25.10 -9.18 -18.77
C ARG A 110 -23.68 -8.69 -18.52
N ILE A 111 -23.56 -7.47 -17.98
CA ILE A 111 -22.29 -6.80 -17.69
C ILE A 111 -22.28 -6.27 -16.25
N SER A 112 -21.07 -6.03 -15.72
CA SER A 112 -20.88 -5.38 -14.42
C SER A 112 -20.52 -3.90 -14.60
N LEU A 113 -21.20 -3.04 -13.86
CA LEU A 113 -20.91 -1.61 -13.75
C LEU A 113 -20.49 -1.29 -12.32
N PHE A 114 -19.79 -0.18 -12.12
CA PHE A 114 -19.38 0.28 -10.81
C PHE A 114 -20.00 1.63 -10.50
N PHE A 115 -20.68 1.73 -9.36
CA PHE A 115 -21.36 2.93 -8.92
C PHE A 115 -20.62 3.58 -7.75
N LYS A 116 -20.47 4.91 -7.82
CA LYS A 116 -19.94 5.75 -6.75
C LYS A 116 -21.07 6.47 -6.03
N PRO A 117 -21.44 6.08 -4.80
CA PRO A 117 -22.54 6.73 -4.06
C PRO A 117 -22.33 8.23 -3.79
N GLN A 118 -21.08 8.67 -3.71
CA GLN A 118 -20.72 10.06 -3.38
C GLN A 118 -20.97 11.03 -4.54
N THR A 119 -20.70 10.59 -5.78
CA THR A 119 -20.83 11.41 -6.99
C THR A 119 -22.05 11.05 -7.83
N LEU A 120 -22.64 9.88 -7.59
CA LEU A 120 -23.65 9.21 -8.42
C LEU A 120 -23.15 8.84 -9.82
N GLU A 121 -21.83 8.74 -9.98
CA GLU A 121 -21.21 8.34 -11.23
C GLU A 121 -21.29 6.83 -11.40
N ILE A 122 -21.57 6.42 -12.63
CA ILE A 122 -21.45 5.04 -13.08
C ILE A 122 -20.16 4.92 -13.89
N LEU A 123 -19.43 3.85 -13.66
CA LEU A 123 -18.20 3.51 -14.36
C LEU A 123 -18.36 2.16 -15.02
N SER A 124 -17.86 2.05 -16.25
CA SER A 124 -17.74 0.80 -16.98
C SER A 124 -16.28 0.57 -17.35
N PRO A 125 -15.77 -0.68 -17.28
CA PRO A 125 -14.44 -0.99 -17.80
C PRO A 125 -14.31 -0.81 -19.32
N THR A 126 -15.42 -0.91 -20.05
CA THR A 126 -15.43 -1.00 -21.51
C THR A 126 -16.03 0.22 -22.20
N HIS A 127 -16.85 1.01 -21.50
CA HIS A 127 -17.57 2.14 -22.09
C HIS A 127 -17.32 3.46 -21.34
N ASN A 128 -17.25 4.56 -22.08
CA ASN A 128 -17.27 5.89 -21.48
C ASN A 128 -18.72 6.25 -21.06
N MET A 129 -18.95 6.33 -19.76
CA MET A 129 -20.26 6.61 -19.17
C MET A 129 -20.39 8.03 -18.61
N GLY A 130 -19.49 8.96 -18.97
CA GLY A 130 -19.46 10.31 -18.40
C GLY A 130 -20.74 11.13 -18.62
N HIS A 131 -21.52 10.82 -19.67
CA HIS A 131 -22.82 11.47 -19.94
C HIS A 131 -24.02 10.71 -19.36
N CYS A 132 -23.81 9.53 -18.77
CA CYS A 132 -24.87 8.70 -18.20
C CYS A 132 -25.21 9.14 -16.78
N LYS A 133 -26.51 9.22 -16.46
CA LYS A 133 -26.97 9.46 -15.09
C LYS A 133 -27.49 8.19 -14.46
N PHE A 134 -26.98 7.86 -13.27
CA PHE A 134 -27.46 6.70 -12.51
C PHE A 134 -28.98 6.71 -12.29
N THR A 135 -29.56 7.88 -12.01
CA THR A 135 -31.00 8.05 -11.75
C THR A 135 -31.91 7.65 -12.91
N GLU A 136 -31.41 7.62 -14.15
CA GLU A 136 -32.23 7.30 -15.33
C GLU A 136 -32.44 5.78 -15.48
N GLY A 137 -31.57 4.96 -14.87
CA GLY A 137 -31.59 3.49 -14.95
C GLY A 137 -31.34 2.93 -16.36
N SER A 138 -31.03 3.80 -17.31
CA SER A 138 -30.66 3.47 -18.67
C SER A 138 -29.72 4.52 -19.22
N CYS A 139 -28.78 4.11 -20.06
CA CYS A 139 -27.93 5.02 -20.78
C CYS A 139 -27.74 4.59 -22.23
N LYS A 140 -27.90 5.54 -23.14
CA LYS A 140 -27.60 5.35 -24.55
C LYS A 140 -26.12 5.68 -24.83
N MET A 141 -25.44 4.77 -25.52
CA MET A 141 -24.05 4.89 -25.91
C MET A 141 -23.91 5.60 -27.27
N TYR A 142 -22.71 6.11 -27.55
CA TYR A 142 -22.40 6.80 -28.81
C TYR A 142 -22.48 5.87 -30.04
N ASP A 143 -22.34 4.56 -29.84
CA ASP A 143 -22.47 3.52 -30.88
C ASP A 143 -23.93 3.07 -31.11
N ASN A 144 -24.90 3.83 -30.58
CA ASN A 144 -26.34 3.53 -30.59
C ASN A 144 -26.77 2.31 -29.77
N THR A 145 -25.88 1.70 -28.99
CA THR A 145 -26.27 0.65 -28.04
C THR A 145 -26.88 1.24 -26.77
N THR A 146 -27.62 0.42 -26.03
CA THR A 146 -28.30 0.85 -24.80
C THR A 146 -27.91 -0.05 -23.65
N ILE A 147 -27.53 0.55 -22.53
CA ILE A 147 -27.26 -0.15 -21.28
C ILE A 147 -28.41 0.16 -20.32
N ILE A 148 -29.00 -0.86 -19.72
CA ILE A 148 -29.97 -0.72 -18.63
C ILE A 148 -29.38 -1.29 -17.34
N CYS A 149 -29.65 -0.64 -16.22
CA CYS A 149 -29.21 -1.08 -14.90
C CYS A 149 -30.35 -0.93 -13.90
N GLU A 150 -30.45 -1.86 -12.97
CA GLU A 150 -31.42 -1.77 -11.88
C GLU A 150 -30.95 -0.69 -10.90
N THR A 151 -31.74 0.37 -10.78
CA THR A 151 -31.50 1.43 -9.83
C THR A 151 -32.19 1.08 -8.52
N GLU A 152 -31.48 0.38 -7.63
CA GLU A 152 -31.91 0.29 -6.23
C GLU A 152 -31.74 1.65 -5.57
N CYS A 153 -32.78 2.48 -5.66
CA CYS A 153 -32.87 3.74 -4.93
C CYS A 153 -33.91 3.59 -3.81
N PRO A 154 -33.58 2.92 -2.70
CA PRO A 154 -34.50 2.80 -1.59
C PRO A 154 -34.77 4.20 -1.00
N ALA A 155 -36.06 4.49 -0.79
CA ALA A 155 -36.69 5.58 -0.01
C ALA A 155 -36.22 7.06 -0.18
N HIS A 156 -35.04 7.35 -0.74
CA HIS A 156 -34.37 8.66 -0.67
C HIS A 156 -33.88 9.20 -2.02
N GLN A 157 -34.45 8.73 -3.14
CA GLN A 157 -34.32 9.38 -4.46
C GLN A 157 -32.87 9.45 -5.01
N CYS A 158 -32.03 8.46 -4.74
CA CYS A 158 -30.66 8.38 -5.26
C CYS A 158 -29.82 9.65 -4.94
N ARG A 159 -29.88 10.19 -3.72
CA ARG A 159 -29.06 11.35 -3.33
C ARG A 159 -27.59 10.97 -3.12
N LYS A 160 -26.69 11.92 -3.39
CA LYS A 160 -25.27 11.82 -3.05
C LYS A 160 -25.14 11.55 -1.55
N CYS A 161 -24.42 10.49 -1.18
CA CYS A 161 -24.22 10.11 0.21
C CYS A 161 -22.76 9.81 0.50
N LYS A 162 -22.31 10.20 1.69
CA LYS A 162 -20.90 10.02 2.13
C LYS A 162 -20.73 8.88 3.12
N HIS A 163 -21.76 8.51 3.87
CA HIS A 163 -21.66 7.55 4.95
C HIS A 163 -22.61 6.38 4.78
N GLN A 164 -22.09 5.17 4.92
CA GLN A 164 -22.84 3.92 4.82
C GLN A 164 -22.79 3.16 6.14
N TYR A 165 -23.85 2.40 6.41
CA TYR A 165 -23.89 1.52 7.57
C TYR A 165 -22.72 0.53 7.51
N THR A 166 -22.04 0.37 8.65
CA THR A 166 -20.90 -0.55 8.78
C THR A 166 -21.27 -1.70 9.71
N GLU A 167 -21.58 -1.39 10.96
CA GLU A 167 -21.85 -2.40 11.97
C GLU A 167 -22.63 -1.82 13.16
N GLN A 168 -23.05 -2.69 14.07
CA GLN A 168 -23.61 -2.32 15.37
C GLN A 168 -22.62 -2.67 16.47
N MET A 169 -22.35 -1.69 17.34
CA MET A 169 -21.41 -1.87 18.44
C MET A 169 -22.06 -1.55 19.78
N ASP A 170 -21.74 -2.36 20.77
CA ASP A 170 -22.08 -2.10 22.15
C ASP A 170 -20.93 -1.37 22.85
N GLY A 171 -21.24 -0.35 23.65
CA GLY A 171 -20.24 0.44 24.36
C GLY A 171 -20.77 1.18 25.58
N LEU A 172 -19.91 1.95 26.22
CA LEU A 172 -20.21 2.86 27.32
C LEU A 172 -20.01 4.29 26.84
N TYR A 173 -20.58 5.28 27.52
CA TYR A 173 -20.35 6.66 27.16
C TYR A 173 -20.20 7.54 28.40
N LYS A 174 -19.49 8.65 28.25
CA LYS A 174 -19.28 9.68 29.26
C LYS A 174 -19.66 11.03 28.66
N ILE A 175 -20.45 11.80 29.40
CA ILE A 175 -20.79 13.18 29.03
C ILE A 175 -19.83 14.09 29.80
N GLU A 176 -19.05 14.86 29.08
CA GLU A 176 -18.21 15.93 29.61
C GLU A 176 -18.89 17.30 29.37
N PRO A 177 -18.37 18.40 29.95
CA PRO A 177 -19.00 19.71 29.81
C PRO A 177 -19.25 20.14 28.36
N THR A 178 -18.28 19.87 27.47
CA THR A 178 -18.28 20.29 26.06
C THR A 178 -18.42 19.15 25.05
N ARG A 179 -18.23 17.89 25.47
CA ARG A 179 -18.16 16.74 24.56
C ARG A 179 -18.79 15.47 25.14
N ILE A 180 -19.12 14.53 24.27
CA ILE A 180 -19.56 13.18 24.63
C ILE A 180 -18.55 12.19 24.07
N ILE A 181 -18.05 11.32 24.93
CA ILE A 181 -17.12 10.26 24.56
C ILE A 181 -17.86 8.93 24.66
N TRP A 182 -17.94 8.20 23.56
CA TRP A 182 -18.42 6.82 23.53
C TRP A 182 -17.23 5.88 23.34
N LEU A 183 -17.19 4.79 24.09
CA LEU A 183 -16.13 3.79 24.06
C LEU A 183 -16.75 2.42 23.80
N SER A 184 -16.22 1.68 22.82
CA SER A 184 -16.69 0.33 22.53
C SER A 184 -16.43 -0.63 23.70
N LYS A 185 -17.25 -1.65 23.85
CA LYS A 185 -17.08 -2.67 24.90
C LYS A 185 -15.80 -3.50 24.67
N SER A 186 -15.37 -3.67 23.41
CA SER A 186 -14.09 -4.28 23.06
C SER A 186 -12.89 -3.38 23.35
N LYS A 187 -13.13 -2.08 23.62
CA LYS A 187 -12.12 -1.04 23.84
C LYS A 187 -11.22 -0.75 22.64
N GLU A 188 -11.58 -1.25 21.45
CA GLU A 188 -10.83 -1.03 20.21
C GLU A 188 -11.15 0.31 19.54
N GLN A 189 -12.29 0.91 19.88
CA GLN A 189 -12.76 2.16 19.25
C GLN A 189 -13.34 3.12 20.27
N ALA A 190 -13.03 4.40 20.09
CA ALA A 190 -13.60 5.50 20.85
C ALA A 190 -14.07 6.60 19.89
N LEU A 191 -15.26 7.14 20.13
CA LEU A 191 -15.88 8.21 19.34
C LEU A 191 -16.13 9.42 20.22
N THR A 192 -15.80 10.60 19.72
CA THR A 192 -16.00 11.87 20.43
C THR A 192 -16.94 12.76 19.64
N PHE A 193 -17.92 13.34 20.31
CA PHE A 193 -18.93 14.21 19.73
C PHE A 193 -18.96 15.55 20.44
N GLU A 194 -19.05 16.64 19.70
CA GLU A 194 -19.31 17.97 20.28
C GLU A 194 -20.73 18.03 20.84
N LYS A 195 -20.87 18.39 22.12
CA LYS A 195 -22.15 18.29 22.82
C LYS A 195 -23.25 19.18 22.24
N GLU A 196 -22.89 20.38 21.80
CA GLU A 196 -23.86 21.40 21.36
C GLU A 196 -23.94 21.53 19.83
N ASN A 197 -22.84 21.30 19.11
CA ASN A 197 -22.73 21.57 17.67
C ASN A 197 -22.23 20.35 16.86
N ALA A 198 -22.51 19.12 17.30
CA ALA A 198 -22.18 17.95 16.49
C ALA A 198 -22.88 18.02 15.12
N PRO A 199 -22.15 17.85 13.99
CA PRO A 199 -22.74 17.93 12.66
C PRO A 199 -23.75 16.80 12.42
N ASP A 200 -24.93 17.15 11.91
CA ASP A 200 -25.93 16.19 11.45
C ASP A 200 -25.86 16.03 9.92
N GLU A 201 -25.87 14.78 9.45
CA GLU A 201 -25.91 14.40 8.03
C GLU A 201 -26.96 13.29 7.79
N LEU A 202 -27.19 12.94 6.53
CA LEU A 202 -28.02 11.79 6.13
C LEU A 202 -27.13 10.66 5.64
N SER A 203 -27.35 9.45 6.14
CA SER A 203 -26.68 8.26 5.62
C SER A 203 -27.16 7.90 4.21
N CYS A 204 -26.45 6.98 3.54
CA CYS A 204 -26.85 6.45 2.23
C CYS A 204 -28.22 5.77 2.25
N ASP A 205 -28.62 5.21 3.39
CA ASP A 205 -29.94 4.60 3.59
C ASP A 205 -30.99 5.64 4.06
N GLY A 206 -30.60 6.92 4.06
CA GLY A 206 -31.37 8.11 4.45
C GLY A 206 -31.82 8.15 5.90
N ASN A 207 -31.09 7.44 6.76
CA ASN A 207 -31.23 7.62 8.20
C ASN A 207 -30.47 8.89 8.63
N PRO A 208 -31.05 9.74 9.49
CA PRO A 208 -30.33 10.87 10.06
C PRO A 208 -29.23 10.37 10.99
N ILE A 209 -28.01 10.84 10.74
CA ILE A 209 -26.80 10.51 11.49
C ILE A 209 -26.15 11.77 12.05
N THR A 210 -25.51 11.64 13.22
CA THR A 210 -24.69 12.67 13.84
C THR A 210 -23.23 12.24 13.77
N LEU A 211 -22.35 13.14 13.33
CA LEU A 211 -20.93 12.88 13.11
C LEU A 211 -20.09 13.11 14.36
N SER A 212 -19.14 12.20 14.57
CA SER A 212 -18.04 12.33 15.53
C SER A 212 -16.89 13.15 14.95
N GLU A 213 -16.03 13.67 15.81
CA GLU A 213 -14.79 14.37 15.43
C GLU A 213 -13.85 13.49 14.58
N GLN A 214 -13.92 12.17 14.77
CA GLN A 214 -13.14 11.19 14.00
C GLN A 214 -13.73 10.90 12.61
N GLY A 215 -14.88 11.50 12.26
CA GLY A 215 -15.53 11.36 10.95
C GLY A 215 -16.48 10.17 10.81
N PHE A 216 -16.72 9.40 11.87
CA PHE A 216 -17.74 8.35 11.92
C PHE A 216 -19.10 8.93 12.29
N GLY A 217 -20.19 8.37 11.73
CA GLY A 217 -21.56 8.73 12.07
C GLY A 217 -22.23 7.69 12.97
N ILE A 218 -23.13 8.15 13.84
CA ILE A 218 -24.09 7.30 14.55
C ILE A 218 -25.52 7.81 14.31
N LEU A 219 -26.55 7.01 14.55
CA LEU A 219 -27.93 7.50 14.35
C LEU A 219 -28.22 8.69 15.28
N THR A 220 -28.80 9.76 14.77
CA THR A 220 -29.11 10.97 15.56
C THR A 220 -30.01 10.67 16.77
N LYS A 221 -30.91 9.69 16.62
CA LYS A 221 -31.74 9.16 17.73
C LYS A 221 -30.91 8.48 18.82
N GLU A 222 -29.81 7.83 18.48
CA GLU A 222 -28.89 7.21 19.44
C GLU A 222 -28.04 8.27 20.12
N TYR A 223 -27.49 9.23 19.36
CA TYR A 223 -26.80 10.39 19.91
C TYR A 223 -27.67 11.12 20.96
N LYS A 224 -28.92 11.46 20.60
CA LYS A 224 -29.88 12.11 21.52
C LYS A 224 -30.19 11.26 22.75
N ARG A 225 -30.22 9.93 22.65
CA ARG A 225 -30.41 9.05 23.82
C ARG A 225 -29.26 9.15 24.82
N MET A 226 -28.02 9.43 24.37
CA MET A 226 -26.89 9.62 25.29
C MET A 226 -27.16 10.76 26.29
N PHE A 227 -27.82 11.84 25.86
CA PHE A 227 -28.22 12.96 26.73
C PHE A 227 -29.35 12.63 27.69
N LEU A 228 -30.29 11.78 27.26
CA LEU A 228 -31.52 11.50 28.00
C LEU A 228 -31.32 10.46 29.10
N SER A 229 -30.37 9.54 28.95
CA SER A 229 -30.10 8.53 29.98
C SER A 229 -29.34 9.10 31.17
N ARG A 230 -30.09 9.61 32.15
CA ARG A 230 -29.59 9.83 33.52
C ARG A 230 -29.37 8.48 34.21
N GLY A 231 -28.15 7.95 34.14
CA GLY A 231 -27.63 6.99 35.11
C GLY A 231 -27.29 5.58 34.60
N LYS A 232 -26.19 5.07 35.17
CA LYS A 232 -25.70 3.66 35.24
C LYS A 232 -24.69 3.13 34.21
N ARG A 233 -24.21 3.88 33.22
CA ARG A 233 -23.17 3.39 32.29
C ARG A 233 -22.11 4.43 31.94
N THR A 234 -21.69 5.20 32.95
CA THR A 234 -20.57 6.12 32.85
C THR A 234 -19.26 5.34 32.86
N VAL A 235 -18.36 5.67 31.93
CA VAL A 235 -16.96 5.24 31.99
C VAL A 235 -16.34 5.85 33.25
N GLU A 236 -15.83 5.04 34.18
CA GLU A 236 -15.01 5.54 35.29
C GLU A 236 -13.76 6.20 34.71
N GLU A 237 -13.45 7.41 35.19
CA GLU A 237 -12.27 8.19 34.76
C GLU A 237 -10.98 7.37 34.87
N ASP A 238 -10.90 6.48 35.85
CA ASP A 238 -9.77 5.62 36.09
C ASP A 238 -9.58 4.57 34.99
N GLN A 239 -10.59 4.15 34.21
CA GLN A 239 -10.40 3.12 33.17
C GLN A 239 -9.93 3.69 31.83
N LEU A 240 -10.32 4.92 31.48
CA LEU A 240 -9.89 5.57 30.24
C LEU A 240 -8.54 6.28 30.42
N ALA A 241 -8.33 6.93 31.57
CA ALA A 241 -7.04 7.50 31.92
C ALA A 241 -6.02 6.39 32.24
N SER A 242 -6.37 5.32 32.97
CA SER A 242 -5.40 4.25 33.21
C SER A 242 -5.05 3.44 31.96
N GLU A 243 -5.86 3.39 30.89
CA GLU A 243 -5.47 2.68 29.66
C GLU A 243 -4.78 3.58 28.64
N LEU A 244 -5.13 4.86 28.51
CA LEU A 244 -4.33 5.82 27.75
C LEU A 244 -2.98 6.04 28.43
N THR A 245 -2.96 6.23 29.75
CA THR A 245 -1.73 6.31 30.52
C THR A 245 -1.04 4.96 30.63
N ALA A 246 -1.69 3.80 30.72
CA ALA A 246 -0.96 2.51 30.69
C ALA A 246 -0.48 2.16 29.29
N SER A 247 -1.16 2.50 28.21
CA SER A 247 -0.67 2.30 26.84
C SER A 247 0.49 3.23 26.53
N GLU A 248 0.37 4.52 26.89
CA GLU A 248 1.43 5.50 26.76
C GLU A 248 2.60 5.21 27.71
N LEU A 249 2.35 4.78 28.95
CA LEU A 249 3.37 4.37 29.92
C LEU A 249 4.00 3.03 29.55
N THR A 250 3.26 2.05 29.00
CA THR A 250 3.87 0.80 28.54
C THR A 250 4.68 1.01 27.28
N MET A 251 4.22 1.84 26.34
CA MET A 251 5.02 2.25 25.17
C MET A 251 6.23 3.08 25.58
N ASN A 252 6.08 4.05 26.47
CA ASN A 252 7.19 4.84 26.98
C ASN A 252 8.15 3.99 27.81
N GLN A 253 7.68 3.04 28.62
CA GLN A 253 8.53 2.10 29.34
C GLN A 253 9.20 1.08 28.40
N LEU A 254 8.56 0.68 27.29
CA LEU A 254 9.18 -0.16 26.26
C LEU A 254 10.24 0.61 25.49
N ILE A 255 9.95 1.85 25.09
CA ILE A 255 10.90 2.74 24.41
C ILE A 255 12.05 3.08 25.36
N GLU A 256 11.76 3.39 26.62
CA GLU A 256 12.75 3.65 27.66
C GLU A 256 13.58 2.39 27.92
N ARG A 257 12.98 1.19 28.00
CA ARG A 257 13.74 -0.06 28.10
C ARG A 257 14.59 -0.30 26.87
N ILE A 258 14.10 -0.05 25.65
CA ILE A 258 14.88 -0.19 24.41
C ILE A 258 16.01 0.84 24.35
N PHE A 259 15.77 2.08 24.79
CA PHE A 259 16.77 3.14 24.85
C PHE A 259 17.79 2.86 25.95
N ILE A 260 17.37 2.42 27.13
CA ILE A 260 18.23 2.02 28.24
C ILE A 260 19.00 0.76 27.86
N GLU A 261 18.42 -0.21 27.17
CA GLU A 261 19.12 -1.40 26.63
C GLU A 261 20.18 -0.98 25.61
N LYS A 262 19.83 -0.09 24.66
CA LYS A 262 20.79 0.47 23.68
C LYS A 262 21.87 1.33 24.36
N CYS A 263 21.54 2.12 25.37
CA CYS A 263 22.48 2.95 26.13
C CYS A 263 23.32 2.12 27.10
N LYS A 264 22.79 1.05 27.70
CA LYS A 264 23.53 0.06 28.49
C LYS A 264 24.52 -0.72 27.61
N LYS A 265 24.25 -0.85 26.31
CA LYS A 265 25.21 -1.34 25.31
C LYS A 265 26.41 -0.41 25.15
N TYR A 266 26.22 0.89 25.35
CA TYR A 266 27.28 1.91 25.37
C TYR A 266 27.73 2.23 26.81
N LYS A 267 28.21 1.21 27.53
CA LYS A 267 28.93 1.46 28.79
C LYS A 267 30.23 2.22 28.49
N GLN A 268 30.54 3.22 29.33
CA GLN A 268 31.80 3.98 29.39
C GLN A 268 33.08 3.12 29.42
N GLY A 269 32.97 1.80 29.60
CA GLY A 269 34.08 0.85 29.52
C GLY A 269 34.54 0.49 28.11
N THR A 270 33.86 0.97 27.06
CA THR A 270 34.33 0.83 25.68
C THR A 270 35.44 1.83 25.39
N ASN A 271 36.46 1.40 24.64
CA ASN A 271 37.60 2.25 24.28
C ASN A 271 37.06 3.54 23.59
N PRO A 272 37.35 4.75 24.12
CA PRO A 272 36.77 5.99 23.62
C PRO A 272 37.03 6.19 22.13
N THR A 273 38.19 5.76 21.64
CA THR A 273 38.54 5.86 20.22
C THR A 273 37.64 4.96 19.37
N LEU A 274 37.44 3.70 19.74
CA LEU A 274 36.55 2.79 18.98
C LEU A 274 35.11 3.30 18.99
N LEU A 275 34.64 3.80 20.13
CA LEU A 275 33.31 4.38 20.26
C LEU A 275 33.15 5.63 19.38
N ALA A 276 34.12 6.55 19.40
CA ALA A 276 34.10 7.74 18.56
C ALA A 276 34.04 7.39 17.08
N ARG A 277 34.85 6.42 16.63
CA ARG A 277 34.87 5.95 15.24
C ARG A 277 33.53 5.34 14.84
N GLN A 278 32.91 4.54 15.71
CA GLN A 278 31.60 3.95 15.47
C GLN A 278 30.49 5.01 15.40
N LEU A 279 30.51 6.00 16.30
CA LEU A 279 29.48 7.05 16.37
C LEU A 279 29.58 8.05 15.20
N LEU A 280 30.79 8.43 14.82
CA LEU A 280 31.04 9.44 13.79
C LEU A 280 31.27 8.85 12.41
N GLN A 281 31.37 7.52 12.30
CA GLN A 281 31.69 6.78 11.07
C GLN A 281 32.97 7.30 10.39
N LYS A 282 33.96 7.71 11.18
CA LYS A 282 35.28 8.18 10.71
C LYS A 282 36.38 7.34 11.33
N GLU A 283 37.33 6.85 10.55
CA GLU A 283 38.44 6.02 11.06
C GLU A 283 39.66 6.86 11.50
N ASN A 284 39.85 8.05 10.92
CA ASN A 284 41.00 8.93 11.16
C ASN A 284 40.88 9.82 12.41
N ILE A 285 40.21 9.32 13.45
CA ILE A 285 40.04 10.00 14.72
C ILE A 285 40.52 9.14 15.88
N ALA A 286 41.10 9.79 16.87
CA ALA A 286 41.40 9.23 18.19
C ALA A 286 40.59 9.98 19.23
N ALA A 287 40.31 9.32 20.35
CA ALA A 287 39.51 9.94 21.39
C ALA A 287 39.93 9.51 22.80
N LYS A 288 39.72 10.41 23.75
CA LYS A 288 40.04 10.22 25.17
C LYS A 288 38.90 10.76 26.04
N TRP A 289 38.54 10.02 27.09
CA TRP A 289 37.63 10.53 28.11
C TRP A 289 38.32 11.64 28.92
N ILE A 290 37.71 12.83 28.98
CA ILE A 290 38.13 13.90 29.90
C ILE A 290 37.24 13.92 31.14
N GLY A 291 35.99 13.48 30.99
CA GLY A 291 35.04 13.39 32.09
C GLY A 291 34.10 12.21 31.91
N PRO A 292 33.14 12.03 32.85
CA PRO A 292 32.23 10.90 32.81
C PRO A 292 31.36 10.90 31.54
N ARG A 293 31.01 12.06 30.97
CA ARG A 293 30.15 12.12 29.77
C ARG A 293 30.76 12.91 28.62
N THR A 294 32.04 13.23 28.72
CA THR A 294 32.73 14.13 27.79
C THR A 294 33.99 13.47 27.26
N MET A 295 34.06 13.40 25.93
CA MET A 295 35.16 12.83 25.20
C MET A 295 35.83 13.90 24.36
N GLN A 296 37.16 13.97 24.43
CA GLN A 296 37.96 14.77 23.52
C GLN A 296 38.24 13.99 22.25
N LEU A 297 38.11 14.65 21.11
CA LEU A 297 38.45 14.11 19.81
C LEU A 297 39.75 14.73 19.32
N TYR A 298 40.60 13.90 18.74
CA TYR A 298 41.83 14.28 18.07
C TYR A 298 41.77 13.76 16.64
N THR A 299 42.07 14.61 15.68
CA THR A 299 42.22 14.19 14.28
C THR A 299 43.60 13.56 14.10
N CYS A 300 43.64 12.39 13.45
CA CYS A 300 44.87 11.68 13.14
C CYS A 300 45.27 11.93 11.68
N ALA A 301 46.58 12.03 11.43
CA ALA A 301 47.13 11.98 10.08
C ALA A 301 47.33 10.52 9.66
N GLU A 302 47.03 10.22 8.40
CA GLU A 302 47.23 8.88 7.83
C GLU A 302 48.69 8.70 7.42
N ILE A 303 49.24 7.51 7.73
CA ILE A 303 50.60 7.12 7.35
C ILE A 303 50.50 5.82 6.56
N ASN A 304 51.19 5.77 5.42
CA ASN A 304 51.18 4.59 4.57
C ASN A 304 51.95 3.43 5.24
N MET A 305 51.40 2.23 5.20
CA MET A 305 52.01 1.02 5.77
C MET A 305 53.40 0.73 5.20
N ASN A 306 53.70 1.12 3.96
CA ASN A 306 55.04 0.96 3.37
C ASN A 306 56.14 1.77 4.09
N MET A 307 55.76 2.79 4.85
CA MET A 307 56.67 3.60 5.65
C MET A 307 56.94 3.00 7.03
N ILE A 308 56.23 1.94 7.41
CA ILE A 308 56.31 1.32 8.74
C ILE A 308 57.05 -0.01 8.65
N ARG A 309 58.05 -0.20 9.51
CA ARG A 309 58.80 -1.45 9.64
C ARG A 309 58.86 -1.90 11.08
N THR A 310 58.81 -3.20 11.35
CA THR A 310 58.97 -3.74 12.70
C THR A 310 60.40 -3.58 13.17
N ARG A 311 60.58 -3.28 14.46
CA ARG A 311 61.90 -3.09 15.08
C ARG A 311 62.10 -4.07 16.22
N ARG A 312 63.33 -4.57 16.36
CA ARG A 312 63.71 -5.47 17.45
C ARG A 312 63.86 -4.72 18.78
N THR A 313 63.34 -5.29 19.85
CA THR A 313 63.56 -4.79 21.23
C THR A 313 64.01 -5.90 22.18
N THR A 314 64.80 -5.52 23.18
CA THR A 314 65.21 -6.43 24.28
C THR A 314 64.09 -6.60 25.32
N ASN A 315 63.34 -5.52 25.56
CA ASN A 315 62.17 -5.48 26.44
C ASN A 315 60.87 -5.70 25.66
N CYS A 316 59.85 -6.23 26.34
CA CYS A 316 58.52 -6.41 25.77
C CYS A 316 57.58 -5.29 26.20
N TYR A 317 56.73 -4.88 25.28
CA TYR A 317 55.76 -3.78 25.46
C TYR A 317 54.37 -4.28 25.10
N LYS A 318 53.33 -3.52 25.46
CA LYS A 318 51.95 -3.85 25.02
C LYS A 318 51.70 -3.55 23.54
N TYR A 319 52.54 -2.72 22.93
CA TYR A 319 52.41 -2.24 21.56
C TYR A 319 53.59 -2.72 20.71
N ILE A 320 53.37 -2.83 19.39
CA ILE A 320 54.36 -3.35 18.45
C ILE A 320 55.43 -2.28 18.23
N PRO A 321 56.71 -2.52 18.55
CA PRO A 321 57.79 -1.59 18.25
C PRO A 321 58.00 -1.49 16.74
N VAL A 322 57.95 -0.26 16.22
CA VAL A 322 58.09 0.03 14.79
C VAL A 322 59.01 1.21 14.53
N GLU A 323 59.63 1.20 13.36
CA GLU A 323 60.34 2.30 12.74
C GLU A 323 59.48 2.88 11.64
N VAL A 324 59.32 4.21 11.65
CA VAL A 324 58.52 4.93 10.67
C VAL A 324 59.42 5.86 9.89
N LEU A 325 59.43 5.71 8.57
CA LEU A 325 60.12 6.61 7.66
C LEU A 325 59.24 7.83 7.37
N PHE A 326 59.64 8.99 7.88
CA PHE A 326 58.89 10.23 7.71
C PHE A 326 59.85 11.36 7.30
N TYR A 327 59.61 11.99 6.14
CA TYR A 327 60.46 13.05 5.58
C TYR A 327 61.98 12.75 5.64
N ASN A 328 62.39 11.56 5.16
CA ASN A 328 63.79 11.09 5.16
C ASN A 328 64.43 10.94 6.55
N ARG A 329 63.64 10.87 7.63
CA ARG A 329 64.10 10.49 8.96
C ARG A 329 63.40 9.22 9.42
N THR A 330 64.17 8.30 9.99
CA THR A 330 63.61 7.11 10.65
C THR A 330 63.35 7.45 12.11
N LEU A 331 62.09 7.37 12.51
CA LEU A 331 61.66 7.64 13.87
C LEU A 331 61.14 6.35 14.52
N ASN A 332 61.42 6.22 15.81
CA ASN A 332 61.04 5.05 16.60
C ASN A 332 59.69 5.29 17.28
N TYR A 333 58.74 4.41 17.01
CA TYR A 333 57.38 4.48 17.56
C TYR A 333 56.90 3.09 18.02
N PHE A 334 55.72 3.08 18.61
CA PHE A 334 54.99 1.88 18.98
C PHE A 334 53.59 1.92 18.36
N LEU A 335 53.21 0.85 17.67
CA LEU A 335 51.92 0.69 17.01
C LEU A 335 50.96 -0.10 17.91
N ASP A 336 49.81 0.50 18.22
CA ASP A 336 48.70 -0.20 18.87
C ASP A 336 48.02 -1.13 17.85
N PRO A 337 48.05 -2.47 18.03
CA PRO A 337 47.49 -3.41 17.06
C PRO A 337 45.96 -3.36 16.96
N VAL A 338 45.28 -2.82 17.97
CA VAL A 338 43.81 -2.71 18.02
C VAL A 338 43.35 -1.38 17.48
N LEU A 339 43.98 -0.28 17.90
CA LEU A 339 43.58 1.07 17.49
C LEU A 339 44.23 1.55 16.20
N ARG A 340 45.32 0.89 15.76
CA ARG A 340 46.16 1.28 14.61
C ARG A 340 46.70 2.72 14.74
N ILE A 341 47.10 3.10 15.95
CA ILE A 341 47.66 4.43 16.26
C ILE A 341 49.13 4.27 16.64
N LEU A 342 49.98 5.16 16.11
CA LEU A 342 51.39 5.27 16.47
C LEU A 342 51.57 6.17 17.70
N SER A 343 52.26 5.65 18.70
CA SER A 343 52.58 6.34 19.96
C SER A 343 54.09 6.34 20.19
N SER A 344 54.65 7.43 20.71
CA SER A 344 56.09 7.52 21.01
C SER A 344 56.51 6.66 22.21
N THR A 345 55.55 6.24 23.02
CA THR A 345 55.76 5.42 24.22
C THR A 345 54.80 4.24 24.25
N ALA A 346 55.19 3.17 24.94
CA ALA A 346 54.36 2.00 25.18
C ALA A 346 54.54 1.50 26.62
N PRO A 347 53.48 1.00 27.26
CA PRO A 347 53.59 0.37 28.57
C PRO A 347 54.47 -0.89 28.50
N PRO A 348 55.39 -1.10 29.46
CA PRO A 348 56.14 -2.34 29.57
C PRO A 348 55.20 -3.51 29.84
N ALA A 349 55.54 -4.70 29.34
CA ALA A 349 54.71 -5.89 29.44
C ALA A 349 55.55 -7.15 29.64
N ASP A 350 54.90 -8.20 30.12
CA ASP A 350 55.53 -9.51 30.30
C ASP A 350 55.85 -10.16 28.94
N CYS A 351 57.13 -10.52 28.75
CA CYS A 351 57.60 -11.18 27.55
C CYS A 351 57.02 -12.57 27.32
N GLY A 352 56.50 -13.26 28.35
CA GLY A 352 55.82 -14.53 28.17
C GLY A 352 54.55 -14.40 27.31
N ARG A 353 53.86 -13.26 27.39
CA ARG A 353 52.58 -13.00 26.70
C ARG A 353 52.71 -12.10 25.48
N PHE A 354 53.64 -11.15 25.49
CA PHE A 354 53.74 -10.10 24.47
C PHE A 354 54.95 -10.26 23.53
N ARG A 355 55.59 -11.44 23.51
CA ARG A 355 56.59 -11.77 22.49
C ARG A 355 55.97 -11.85 21.10
N TYR A 356 54.84 -12.55 20.97
CA TYR A 356 54.11 -12.67 19.70
C TYR A 356 52.86 -11.79 19.75
N MET A 357 52.74 -10.86 18.81
CA MET A 357 51.57 -9.99 18.65
C MET A 357 50.87 -10.27 17.34
N TYR A 358 49.55 -10.05 17.32
CA TYR A 358 48.73 -10.25 16.14
C TYR A 358 48.09 -8.94 15.71
N MET A 359 48.15 -8.63 14.42
CA MET A 359 47.54 -7.45 13.83
C MET A 359 46.70 -7.84 12.62
N GLU A 360 45.43 -7.44 12.61
CA GLU A 360 44.55 -7.69 11.47
C GLU A 360 44.95 -6.81 10.29
N TYR A 361 45.23 -7.42 9.15
CA TYR A 361 45.51 -6.73 7.88
C TYR A 361 44.25 -6.53 7.05
N SER A 362 43.49 -7.61 6.89
CA SER A 362 42.23 -7.70 6.16
C SER A 362 41.33 -8.73 6.84
N ARG A 363 40.04 -8.77 6.51
CA ARG A 363 39.08 -9.72 7.11
C ARG A 363 39.68 -11.14 7.11
N ASN A 364 39.86 -11.71 8.30
CA ASN A 364 40.44 -13.04 8.57
C ASN A 364 41.92 -13.25 8.17
N THR A 365 42.68 -12.19 7.93
CA THR A 365 44.13 -12.25 7.66
C THR A 365 44.90 -11.48 8.72
N TRP A 366 45.81 -12.17 9.41
CA TRP A 366 46.53 -11.62 10.56
C TRP A 366 48.04 -11.72 10.35
N TYR A 367 48.75 -10.64 10.66
CA TYR A 367 50.20 -10.69 10.82
C TYR A 367 50.53 -11.18 12.22
N LYS A 368 51.36 -12.23 12.31
CA LYS A 368 52.02 -12.64 13.54
C LYS A 368 53.39 -11.99 13.59
N ILE A 369 53.66 -11.22 14.64
CA ILE A 369 54.87 -10.42 14.78
C ILE A 369 55.64 -10.89 16.02
N ASP A 370 56.88 -11.33 15.86
CA ASP A 370 57.80 -11.59 16.99
C ASP A 370 58.57 -10.30 17.33
N THR A 371 58.27 -9.70 18.48
CA THR A 371 58.85 -8.43 18.92
C THR A 371 60.34 -8.52 19.25
N LYS A 372 60.87 -9.74 19.48
CA LYS A 372 62.30 -9.97 19.76
C LYS A 372 63.14 -10.20 18.52
N THR A 373 62.56 -10.67 17.42
CA THR A 373 63.29 -10.89 16.16
C THR A 373 62.90 -9.88 15.08
N ALA A 374 61.81 -9.13 15.29
CA ALA A 374 61.19 -8.22 14.34
C ALA A 374 60.65 -8.91 13.07
N ILE A 375 60.48 -10.23 13.09
CA ILE A 375 59.93 -11.01 11.97
C ILE A 375 58.41 -10.90 11.97
N MET A 376 57.84 -10.67 10.78
CA MET A 376 56.42 -10.57 10.53
C MET A 376 56.00 -11.68 9.55
N ASP A 377 55.18 -12.60 10.02
CA ASP A 377 54.67 -13.72 9.23
C ASP A 377 53.17 -13.54 8.96
N LEU A 378 52.73 -13.78 7.72
CA LEU A 378 51.32 -13.82 7.36
C LEU A 378 50.71 -15.14 7.83
N THR A 379 49.66 -15.04 8.65
CA THR A 379 48.91 -16.20 9.13
C THR A 379 47.43 -16.04 8.81
N THR A 380 46.87 -17.03 8.11
CA THR A 380 45.42 -17.14 7.89
C THR A 380 44.83 -17.88 9.06
N VAL A 381 43.96 -17.21 9.83
CA VAL A 381 43.30 -17.82 10.99
C VAL A 381 41.87 -18.18 10.57
N GLN A 382 41.57 -19.48 10.49
CA GLN A 382 40.19 -19.94 10.41
C GLN A 382 39.60 -19.95 11.82
N PHE A 383 38.77 -18.95 12.13
CA PHE A 383 37.98 -18.98 13.36
C PHE A 383 36.77 -19.89 13.16
N THR A 384 36.74 -21.04 13.84
CA THR A 384 35.49 -21.78 14.06
C THR A 384 34.60 -20.93 14.96
N HIS A 385 33.42 -20.56 14.44
CA HIS A 385 32.42 -19.81 15.19
C HIS A 385 31.98 -20.57 16.44
N PHE A 386 32.35 -20.09 17.62
CA PHE A 386 31.63 -20.43 18.85
C PHE A 386 30.41 -19.52 18.94
N THR A 387 29.24 -20.07 18.63
CA THR A 387 27.94 -19.47 18.94
C THR A 387 27.72 -19.55 20.46
N THR A 388 27.75 -18.41 21.13
CA THR A 388 27.26 -18.28 22.50
C THR A 388 25.73 -18.32 22.49
N THR A 389 25.18 -19.32 23.20
CA THR A 389 23.77 -19.40 23.65
C THR A 389 23.39 -18.23 24.55
#